data_AF-A0A1F9NS96-F1
#
_entry.id   AF-A0A1F9NS96-F1
#
_cell.length_a   1.000
_cell.length_b   1.000
_cell.length_c   1.000
_cell.angle_alpha   90.00
_cell.angle_beta   90.00
_cell.angle_gamma   90.00
#
_symmetry.space_group_name_H-M   'P 1'
#
loop_
_entity.id
_entity.type
_entity.pdbx_description
1 polymer ?
#
loop_
_entity_poly.entity_id
_entity_poly.type
_entity_poly.pdbx_seq_one_letter_code
_entity_poly.pdbx_strand_id
1 'polypeptide(L)'
;MSGAGITSGEKGGFMSRHPHTGTSFLLMLAALLLPSAGFGADGDRSSANTGVATPASIAGSCNNPASGFCNEFTGSSYKAERVKRTCKGQGGTFLAGACPTEGRVGTCRVYKGRNDESLYRYYKNFPGFGVKPKGGVAAAAESQCTKLKGEWTPN
;
A
#
# COMPACT_ATOMS: atom_id res chain seq x y z
N MET A 1 -59.38 -5.03 -7.83
CA MET A 1 -58.30 -6.04 -7.85
C MET A 1 -57.14 -5.42 -7.09
N SER A 2 -57.02 -5.66 -5.78
CA SER A 2 -56.16 -6.72 -5.22
C SER A 2 -54.70 -6.46 -5.63
N GLY A 3 -53.79 -5.92 -4.82
CA GLY A 3 -53.55 -6.19 -3.40
C GLY A 3 -52.62 -7.40 -3.29
N ALA A 4 -51.30 -7.16 -3.24
CA ALA A 4 -50.31 -8.10 -2.71
C ALA A 4 -49.01 -7.33 -2.38
N GLY A 5 -48.87 -6.96 -1.11
CA GLY A 5 -47.59 -6.56 -0.54
C GLY A 5 -46.66 -7.77 -0.46
N ILE A 6 -45.38 -7.54 -0.73
CA ILE A 6 -44.34 -8.54 -0.48
C ILE A 6 -43.65 -8.17 0.82
N THR A 7 -43.72 -9.14 1.71
CA THR A 7 -43.38 -9.11 3.12
C THR A 7 -41.88 -9.13 3.36
N SER A 8 -41.49 -8.27 4.30
CA SER A 8 -40.34 -8.38 5.20
C SER A 8 -40.04 -9.82 5.67
N GLY A 9 -38.76 -10.20 5.57
CA GLY A 9 -38.12 -11.42 6.09
C GLY A 9 -36.75 -11.51 5.41
N GLU A 10 -35.61 -11.42 6.09
CA GLU A 10 -35.19 -12.36 7.11
C GLU A 10 -34.14 -11.72 8.04
N LYS A 11 -34.32 -11.93 9.34
CA LYS A 11 -33.35 -11.63 10.39
C LYS A 11 -32.19 -12.64 10.30
N GLY A 12 -31.11 -12.27 9.63
CA GLY A 12 -29.83 -12.99 9.68
C GLY A 12 -28.90 -12.42 10.75
N GLY A 13 -29.22 -12.65 12.02
CA GLY A 13 -28.30 -12.38 13.13
C GLY A 13 -27.17 -13.40 13.14
N PHE A 14 -25.97 -13.03 12.71
CA PHE A 14 -24.78 -13.86 12.83
C PHE A 14 -23.68 -13.13 13.62
N MET A 15 -23.76 -13.34 14.94
CA MET A 15 -22.69 -13.49 15.92
C MET A 15 -21.38 -12.70 15.71
N SER A 16 -21.26 -11.58 16.42
CA SER A 16 -19.99 -11.08 16.92
C SER A 16 -19.38 -12.07 17.93
N ARG A 17 -18.24 -12.66 17.56
CA ARG A 17 -17.29 -13.44 18.39
C ARG A 17 -15.93 -13.23 17.72
N HIS A 18 -14.82 -12.78 18.30
CA HIS A 18 -14.35 -12.55 19.66
C HIS A 18 -13.25 -11.46 19.60
N PRO A 19 -13.11 -10.57 20.60
CA PRO A 19 -11.85 -9.88 20.82
C PRO A 19 -10.85 -10.86 21.44
N HIS A 20 -9.81 -11.23 20.69
CA HIS A 20 -8.58 -11.76 21.31
C HIS A 20 -7.80 -10.59 21.89
N THR A 21 -8.20 -10.13 23.07
CA THR A 21 -7.31 -9.49 24.04
C THR A 21 -6.35 -10.57 24.54
N GLY A 22 -5.30 -10.80 23.74
CA GLY A 22 -4.14 -11.63 24.07
C GLY A 22 -3.14 -10.82 24.86
N THR A 23 -3.25 -10.96 26.17
CA THR A 23 -2.35 -10.51 27.23
C THR A 23 -0.90 -10.97 27.00
N SER A 24 0.01 -10.19 27.57
CA SER A 24 1.25 -10.64 28.21
C SER A 24 2.58 -10.56 27.44
N PHE A 25 3.36 -9.56 27.89
CA PHE A 25 4.70 -9.71 28.45
C PHE A 25 5.78 -10.38 27.58
N LEU A 26 6.69 -9.54 27.06
CA LEU A 26 8.12 -9.70 27.35
C LEU A 26 8.86 -8.39 27.04
N LEU A 27 8.91 -7.53 28.06
CA LEU A 27 9.92 -6.50 28.22
C LEU A 27 11.27 -7.21 28.41
N MET A 28 12.01 -7.44 27.33
CA MET A 28 13.44 -7.76 27.41
C MET A 28 14.22 -6.45 27.49
N LEU A 29 14.26 -5.89 28.70
CA LEU A 29 15.18 -4.82 29.07
C LEU A 29 16.53 -5.47 29.40
N ALA A 30 17.37 -5.70 28.40
CA ALA A 30 18.77 -6.08 28.60
C ALA A 30 19.64 -4.85 28.44
N ALA A 31 19.85 -4.14 29.55
CA ALA A 31 20.87 -3.13 29.70
C ALA A 31 22.25 -3.82 29.72
N LEU A 32 23.05 -3.60 28.68
CA LEU A 32 24.49 -3.83 28.72
C LEU A 32 25.18 -2.47 28.59
N LEU A 33 25.51 -1.89 29.74
CA LEU A 33 26.45 -0.79 29.90
C LEU A 33 27.87 -1.35 29.70
N LEU A 34 28.51 -0.97 28.60
CA LEU A 34 29.96 -1.08 28.42
C LEU A 34 30.54 0.33 28.31
N PRO A 35 31.41 0.78 29.23
CA PRO A 35 32.17 1.99 29.07
C PRO A 35 33.47 1.65 28.33
N SER A 36 33.56 2.04 27.06
CA SER A 36 34.84 2.07 26.33
C SER A 36 35.13 3.51 25.95
N ALA A 37 35.85 4.20 26.83
CA ALA A 37 36.56 5.41 26.53
C ALA A 37 37.66 5.07 25.50
N GLY A 38 37.51 5.60 24.29
CA GLY A 38 38.49 5.53 23.22
C GLY A 38 38.62 6.89 22.57
N PHE A 39 39.68 7.61 22.93
CA PHE A 39 40.12 8.86 22.33
C PHE A 39 40.72 8.59 20.93
N GLY A 40 40.40 9.48 19.99
CA GLY A 40 41.27 9.81 18.85
C GLY A 40 40.93 9.14 17.52
N ALA A 41 40.29 9.90 16.63
CA ALA A 41 40.70 10.08 15.23
C ALA A 41 39.76 11.10 14.56
N ASP A 42 40.23 12.34 14.44
CA ASP A 42 39.80 13.28 13.41
C ASP A 42 39.90 12.60 12.05
N GLY A 43 38.79 12.48 11.32
CA GLY A 43 38.80 11.76 10.06
C GLY A 43 37.47 11.77 9.34
N ASP A 44 37.30 12.80 8.52
CA ASP A 44 36.40 12.86 7.39
C ASP A 44 34.90 12.95 7.70
N ARG A 45 34.39 14.18 7.57
CA ARG A 45 32.98 14.41 7.23
C ARG A 45 32.74 13.78 5.86
N SER A 46 32.51 12.46 5.85
CA SER A 46 31.75 11.81 4.78
C SER A 46 30.37 12.43 4.86
N SER A 47 30.24 13.55 4.14
CA SER A 47 29.00 14.11 3.68
C SER A 47 28.24 12.91 3.15
N ALA A 48 27.27 12.43 3.94
CA ALA A 48 26.31 11.47 3.47
C ALA A 48 25.62 12.20 2.33
N ASN A 49 26.18 12.03 1.13
CA ASN A 49 25.53 12.36 -0.10
C ASN A 49 24.25 11.54 0.01
N THR A 50 23.19 12.21 0.43
CA THR A 50 21.82 11.74 0.35
C THR A 50 21.63 11.57 -1.15
N GLY A 51 22.18 10.48 -1.68
CA GLY A 51 22.14 10.12 -3.07
C GLY A 51 20.67 10.04 -3.32
N VAL A 52 20.15 11.09 -3.95
CA VAL A 52 18.75 11.21 -4.32
C VAL A 52 18.49 9.92 -5.05
N ALA A 53 17.80 8.99 -4.38
CA ALA A 53 17.62 7.65 -4.89
C ALA A 53 17.06 7.85 -6.28
N THR A 54 17.84 7.47 -7.29
CA THR A 54 17.45 7.68 -8.68
C THR A 54 16.07 7.06 -8.80
N PRO A 55 15.05 7.83 -9.22
CA PRO A 55 13.69 7.33 -9.22
C PRO A 55 13.71 6.03 -10.01
N ALA A 56 13.35 4.93 -9.34
CA ALA A 56 13.40 3.61 -9.95
C ALA A 56 12.63 3.66 -11.26
N SER A 57 13.29 3.29 -12.37
CA SER A 57 12.70 3.36 -13.70
C SER A 57 11.38 2.59 -13.71
N ILE A 58 10.27 3.30 -13.87
CA ILE A 58 8.93 2.72 -13.84
C ILE A 58 8.73 1.97 -15.15
N ALA A 59 8.52 0.64 -15.09
CA ALA A 59 8.24 -0.17 -16.29
C ALA A 59 6.87 0.15 -16.90
N GLY A 60 5.99 0.72 -16.08
CA GLY A 60 4.65 1.17 -16.39
C GLY A 60 3.81 1.16 -15.12
N SER A 61 2.58 1.63 -15.23
CA SER A 61 1.62 1.55 -14.15
C SER A 61 0.25 1.09 -14.64
N CYS A 62 -0.55 0.67 -13.68
CA CYS A 62 -1.83 0.05 -13.91
C CYS A 62 -2.93 0.72 -13.11
N ASN A 63 -3.80 1.42 -13.80
CA ASN A 63 -4.96 2.02 -13.18
C ASN A 63 -6.09 0.99 -13.10
N ASN A 64 -6.56 0.66 -11.89
CA ASN A 64 -7.75 -0.16 -11.69
C ASN A 64 -8.88 0.70 -11.08
N PRO A 65 -9.78 1.24 -11.91
CA PRO A 65 -10.83 2.13 -11.42
C PRO A 65 -11.82 1.42 -10.49
N ALA A 66 -12.11 0.14 -10.74
CA ALA A 66 -13.02 -0.65 -9.91
C ALA A 66 -12.52 -0.81 -8.47
N SER A 67 -11.19 -0.85 -8.29
CA SER A 67 -10.57 -1.02 -6.98
C SER A 67 -10.08 0.29 -6.34
N GLY A 68 -10.16 1.42 -7.07
CA GLY A 68 -9.78 2.74 -6.57
C GLY A 68 -8.27 2.91 -6.29
N PHE A 69 -7.42 2.11 -6.94
CA PHE A 69 -5.97 2.21 -6.81
C PHE A 69 -5.28 2.15 -8.18
N CYS A 70 -4.05 2.66 -8.21
CA CYS A 70 -3.14 2.53 -9.34
C CYS A 70 -1.85 1.85 -8.88
N ASN A 71 -1.39 0.82 -9.59
CA ASN A 71 -0.21 0.04 -9.25
C ASN A 71 0.97 0.43 -10.16
N GLU A 72 2.05 0.97 -9.59
CA GLU A 72 3.30 1.28 -10.30
C GLU A 72 4.28 0.13 -10.15
N PHE A 73 4.82 -0.34 -11.28
CA PHE A 73 5.76 -1.45 -11.31
C PHE A 73 7.19 -0.90 -11.40
N THR A 74 7.81 -0.70 -10.23
CA THR A 74 9.16 -0.10 -10.08
C THR A 74 10.28 -1.14 -10.07
N GLY A 75 9.95 -2.41 -9.83
CA GLY A 75 10.91 -3.50 -9.83
C GLY A 75 11.55 -3.73 -11.21
N SER A 76 12.87 -3.98 -11.22
CA SER A 76 13.66 -4.18 -12.44
C SER A 76 13.26 -5.40 -13.29
N SER A 77 12.52 -6.35 -12.71
CA SER A 77 11.98 -7.52 -13.43
C SER A 77 10.77 -7.18 -14.31
N TYR A 78 10.14 -6.03 -14.09
CA TYR A 78 8.99 -5.62 -14.89
C TYR A 78 9.42 -5.06 -16.23
N LYS A 79 8.64 -5.42 -17.26
CA LYS A 79 8.75 -4.91 -18.63
C LYS A 79 7.39 -4.37 -19.03
N ALA A 80 7.35 -3.29 -19.81
CA ALA A 80 6.11 -2.64 -20.22
C ALA A 80 5.07 -3.62 -20.77
N GLU A 81 5.47 -4.56 -21.64
CA GLU A 81 4.57 -5.57 -22.20
C GLU A 81 3.98 -6.54 -21.16
N ARG A 82 4.75 -6.88 -20.12
CA ARG A 82 4.25 -7.69 -19.00
C ARG A 82 3.23 -6.89 -18.19
N VAL A 83 3.53 -5.62 -17.90
CA VAL A 83 2.63 -4.72 -17.17
C VAL A 83 1.33 -4.51 -17.94
N LYS A 84 1.38 -4.28 -19.26
CA LYS A 84 0.19 -4.19 -20.13
C LYS A 84 -0.71 -5.42 -20.01
N ARG A 85 -0.15 -6.63 -20.10
CA ARG A 85 -0.92 -7.88 -19.94
C ARG A 85 -1.51 -8.01 -18.54
N THR A 86 -0.72 -7.72 -17.50
CA THR A 86 -1.19 -7.73 -16.12
C THR A 86 -2.34 -6.76 -15.91
N CYS A 87 -2.28 -5.56 -16.51
CA CYS A 87 -3.38 -4.61 -16.46
C CYS A 87 -4.65 -5.10 -17.11
N LYS A 88 -4.52 -5.61 -18.34
CA LYS A 88 -5.66 -6.15 -19.08
C LYS A 88 -6.35 -7.27 -18.28
N GLY A 89 -5.58 -8.15 -17.65
CA GLY A 89 -6.11 -9.22 -16.80
C GLY A 89 -6.82 -8.74 -15.54
N GLN A 90 -6.46 -7.56 -15.03
CA GLN A 90 -7.12 -6.93 -13.87
C GLN A 90 -8.30 -6.02 -14.25
N GLY A 91 -8.63 -5.91 -15.55
CA GLY A 91 -9.62 -4.95 -16.05
C GLY A 91 -9.17 -3.49 -15.91
N GLY A 92 -7.88 -3.25 -15.77
CA GLY A 92 -7.28 -1.92 -15.63
C GLY A 92 -6.78 -1.32 -16.93
N THR A 93 -6.44 -0.04 -16.87
CA THR A 93 -5.82 0.71 -17.97
C THR A 93 -4.31 0.81 -17.75
N PHE A 94 -3.54 0.42 -18.76
CA PHE A 94 -2.09 0.60 -18.74
C PHE A 94 -1.71 2.07 -18.92
N LEU A 95 -0.75 2.54 -18.14
CA LEU A 95 -0.12 3.84 -18.27
C LEU A 95 1.38 3.64 -18.44
N ALA A 96 1.98 4.35 -19.40
CA ALA A 96 3.42 4.24 -19.67
C ALA A 96 4.31 4.89 -18.58
N GLY A 97 3.72 5.71 -17.71
CA GLY A 97 4.43 6.48 -16.68
C GLY A 97 4.01 6.13 -15.26
N ALA A 98 4.22 7.08 -14.36
CA ALA A 98 3.77 7.02 -12.97
C ALA A 98 2.24 7.11 -12.87
N CYS A 99 1.71 6.61 -11.77
CA CYS A 99 0.33 6.84 -11.35
C CYS A 99 0.14 8.33 -10.99
N PRO A 100 -1.07 8.90 -11.21
CA PRO A 100 -1.35 10.29 -10.87
C PRO A 100 -1.13 10.57 -9.38
N THR A 101 -0.78 11.79 -8.99
CA THR A 101 -0.60 12.14 -7.57
C THR A 101 -1.84 12.80 -6.96
N GLU A 102 -2.69 13.40 -7.80
CA GLU A 102 -3.88 14.11 -7.36
C GLU A 102 -4.87 13.19 -6.64
N GLY A 103 -5.37 13.62 -5.47
CA GLY A 103 -6.36 12.87 -4.69
C GLY A 103 -5.83 11.58 -4.04
N ARG A 104 -4.52 11.35 -4.06
CA ARG A 104 -3.87 10.20 -3.39
C ARG A 104 -4.03 10.31 -1.88
N VAL A 105 -4.46 9.24 -1.23
CA VAL A 105 -4.59 9.12 0.24
C VAL A 105 -3.42 8.38 0.89
N GLY A 106 -2.68 7.62 0.10
CA GLY A 106 -1.49 6.93 0.58
C GLY A 106 -0.92 5.98 -0.46
N THR A 107 0.21 5.38 -0.09
CA THR A 107 0.98 4.46 -0.93
C THR A 107 1.30 3.22 -0.12
N CYS A 108 1.05 2.05 -0.67
CA CYS A 108 1.57 0.79 -0.16
C CYS A 108 2.74 0.32 -1.03
N ARG A 109 3.93 0.22 -0.46
CA ARG A 109 5.11 -0.34 -1.12
C ARG A 109 5.25 -1.81 -0.77
N VAL A 110 5.18 -2.68 -1.77
CA VAL A 110 5.32 -4.13 -1.60
C VAL A 110 6.63 -4.59 -2.23
N TYR A 111 7.30 -5.56 -1.59
CA TYR A 111 8.59 -6.11 -2.03
C TYR A 111 9.70 -5.05 -2.16
N LYS A 112 9.82 -4.18 -1.15
CA LYS A 112 10.83 -3.11 -1.09
C LYS A 112 12.25 -3.62 -1.38
N GLY A 113 12.91 -3.01 -2.35
CA GLY A 113 14.28 -3.34 -2.77
C GLY A 113 14.42 -4.61 -3.61
N ARG A 114 13.31 -5.27 -3.97
CA ARG A 114 13.34 -6.48 -4.81
C ARG A 114 13.08 -6.16 -6.28
N ASN A 115 13.43 -7.10 -7.13
CA ASN A 115 13.26 -7.03 -8.58
C ASN A 115 11.77 -6.95 -8.99
N ASP A 116 10.87 -7.38 -8.10
CA ASP A 116 9.41 -7.38 -8.24
C ASP A 116 8.73 -6.31 -7.36
N GLU A 117 9.46 -5.27 -6.98
CA GLU A 117 8.89 -4.13 -6.24
C GLU A 117 7.70 -3.48 -6.98
N SER A 118 6.64 -3.20 -6.22
CA SER A 118 5.43 -2.54 -6.72
C SER A 118 4.93 -1.49 -5.73
N LEU A 119 4.38 -0.38 -6.23
CA LEU A 119 3.78 0.70 -5.44
C LEU A 119 2.28 0.80 -5.74
N TYR A 120 1.45 0.44 -4.77
CA TYR A 120 0.00 0.61 -4.86
C TYR A 120 -0.36 2.00 -4.33
N ARG A 121 -0.78 2.89 -5.22
CA ARG A 121 -1.26 4.24 -4.90
C ARG A 121 -2.78 4.19 -4.73
N TYR A 122 -3.29 4.64 -3.59
CA TYR A 122 -4.72 4.63 -3.28
C TYR A 122 -5.27 6.05 -3.30
N TYR A 123 -6.54 6.23 -3.72
CA TYR A 123 -7.13 7.56 -3.96
C TYR A 123 -8.48 7.72 -3.28
N LYS A 124 -8.78 8.94 -2.79
CA LYS A 124 -10.08 9.25 -2.17
C LYS A 124 -11.21 9.24 -3.21
N ASN A 125 -10.93 9.83 -4.35
CA ASN A 125 -11.74 9.78 -5.56
C ASN A 125 -10.77 9.57 -6.70
N PHE A 126 -10.83 8.44 -7.39
CA PHE A 126 -9.91 8.22 -8.50
C PHE A 126 -10.28 9.19 -9.65
N PRO A 127 -9.38 10.10 -10.07
CA PRO A 127 -9.68 11.07 -11.11
C PRO A 127 -10.02 10.37 -12.42
N GLY A 128 -11.13 10.77 -13.05
CA GLY A 128 -11.56 10.27 -14.36
C GLY A 128 -12.50 9.05 -14.37
N PHE A 129 -12.83 8.45 -13.22
CA PHE A 129 -13.63 7.21 -13.19
C PHE A 129 -14.79 7.16 -12.19
N GLY A 130 -15.02 8.23 -11.41
CA GLY A 130 -16.27 8.43 -10.65
C GLY A 130 -16.52 7.46 -9.48
N VAL A 131 -15.60 6.57 -9.16
CA VAL A 131 -15.76 5.61 -8.05
C VAL A 131 -15.51 6.30 -6.72
N LYS A 132 -16.55 6.34 -5.88
CA LYS A 132 -16.51 6.83 -4.49
C LYS A 132 -16.62 5.65 -3.53
N PRO A 133 -15.53 5.20 -2.89
CA PRO A 133 -15.62 4.14 -1.90
C PRO A 133 -16.48 4.61 -0.72
N LYS A 134 -17.38 3.74 -0.23
CA LYS A 134 -18.12 4.01 1.01
C LYS A 134 -17.20 3.77 2.21
N GLY A 135 -16.67 4.85 2.80
CA GLY A 135 -15.83 4.80 4.00
C GLY A 135 -14.45 5.44 3.84
N GLY A 136 -13.65 5.39 4.90
CA GLY A 136 -12.28 5.92 4.90
C GLY A 136 -11.35 5.08 4.04
N VAL A 137 -11.09 5.52 2.80
CA VAL A 137 -10.23 4.81 1.84
C VAL A 137 -8.83 4.53 2.41
N ALA A 138 -8.29 5.49 3.18
CA ALA A 138 -6.97 5.36 3.78
C ALA A 138 -6.86 4.16 4.73
N ALA A 139 -7.80 3.99 5.66
CA ALA A 139 -7.76 2.89 6.63
C ALA A 139 -7.95 1.51 5.98
N ALA A 140 -8.85 1.42 4.99
CA ALA A 140 -9.03 0.18 4.23
C ALA A 140 -7.79 -0.16 3.39
N ALA A 141 -7.18 0.84 2.75
CA ALA A 141 -5.95 0.70 1.98
C ALA A 141 -4.76 0.30 2.85
N GLU A 142 -4.62 0.92 4.02
CA GLU A 142 -3.60 0.57 5.01
C GLU A 142 -3.77 -0.87 5.50
N SER A 143 -5.00 -1.28 5.84
CA SER A 143 -5.29 -2.67 6.23
C SER A 143 -4.92 -3.66 5.11
N GLN A 144 -5.23 -3.34 3.86
CA GLN A 144 -4.85 -4.15 2.72
C GLN A 144 -3.34 -4.19 2.53
N CYS A 145 -2.65 -3.06 2.73
CA CYS A 145 -1.20 -2.98 2.65
C CYS A 145 -0.53 -3.92 3.65
N THR A 146 -1.01 -3.92 4.89
CA THR A 146 -0.54 -4.83 5.95
C THR A 146 -0.73 -6.30 5.57
N LYS A 147 -1.87 -6.66 4.96
CA LYS A 147 -2.11 -8.04 4.47
C LYS A 147 -1.14 -8.44 3.36
N LEU A 148 -0.73 -7.49 2.53
CA LEU A 148 0.29 -7.68 1.49
C LEU A 148 1.72 -7.67 2.06
N LYS A 149 1.89 -7.49 3.38
CA LYS A 149 3.20 -7.29 4.03
C LYS A 149 3.96 -6.10 3.42
N GLY A 150 3.22 -5.09 2.98
CA GLY A 150 3.77 -3.86 2.44
C GLY A 150 4.06 -2.82 3.52
N GLU A 151 4.79 -1.78 3.11
CA GLU A 151 5.06 -0.58 3.89
C GLU A 151 4.06 0.51 3.48
N TRP A 152 3.18 0.91 4.39
CA TRP A 152 2.20 1.97 4.17
C TRP A 152 2.83 3.34 4.41
N THR A 153 2.58 4.28 3.50
CA THR A 153 2.96 5.69 3.65
C THR A 153 1.72 6.55 3.38
N PRO A 154 1.16 7.23 4.40
CA PRO A 154 0.05 8.16 4.20
C PRO A 154 0.50 9.35 3.33
N ASN A 155 -0.42 9.92 2.56
CA ASN A 155 -0.17 11.07 1.69
C ASN A 155 -0.86 12.34 2.19
#